data_AF-A0A7L2RZ37-F1
#
_entry.id   AF-A0A7L2RZ37-F1
#
_cell.length_a   1.000
_cell.length_b   1.000
_cell.length_c   1.000
_cell.angle_alpha   90.00
_cell.angle_beta   90.00
_cell.angle_gamma   90.00
#
_symmetry.space_group_name_H-M   'P 1'
#
loop_
_entity.id
_entity.type
_entity.pdbx_description
1 polymer ?
#
loop_
_entity_poly.entity_id
_entity_poly.type
_entity_poly.pdbx_seq_one_letter_code
_entity_poly.pdbx_strand_id
1 'polypeptide(L)'
;QVWPGFTAFADFSNPDTHKWWLENLQRFHAHVPFDGLWIDMNEPSNFMDGSEDGCPPGDFDSPPYTPAVLGDSLFSKTVCASAKQKVSVHYNLHNLYGLMEAKATASALIQIRQKRPFIISRSTFPSQGRYSGHWLGDNRSQWKDMYYSIPGLLSFSLFGIPLVGADICGFSGSTSEELCTRWMQLGAFYPFARNHN
;
A
#
# COMPACT_ATOMS: atom_id res chain seq x y z
N GLN A 1 -7.43 8.71 11.29
CA GLN A 1 -8.31 7.63 11.75
C GLN A 1 -8.25 6.50 10.74
N VAL A 2 -8.00 5.27 11.19
CA VAL A 2 -8.08 4.06 10.37
C VAL A 2 -8.78 2.96 11.17
N TRP A 3 -8.57 1.68 10.84
CA TRP A 3 -9.27 0.54 11.44
C TRP A 3 -9.40 0.52 12.97
N PRO A 4 -8.37 0.83 13.79
CA PRO A 4 -8.50 0.81 15.25
C PRO A 4 -9.07 2.13 15.83
N GLY A 5 -9.49 3.08 15.00
CA GLY A 5 -9.92 4.42 15.43
C GLY A 5 -8.83 5.47 15.22
N PHE A 6 -8.65 6.37 16.19
CA PHE A 6 -7.64 7.43 16.10
C PHE A 6 -6.23 6.84 16.11
N THR A 7 -5.38 7.33 15.20
CA THR A 7 -4.06 6.77 14.94
C THR A 7 -3.05 7.86 14.62
N ALA A 8 -1.83 7.69 15.11
CA ALA A 8 -0.65 8.37 14.59
C ALA A 8 -0.10 7.63 13.36
N PHE A 9 0.65 8.32 12.52
CA PHE A 9 1.28 7.77 11.32
C PHE A 9 2.80 7.70 11.50
N ALA A 10 3.40 6.56 11.15
CA ALA A 10 4.83 6.34 11.30
C ALA A 10 5.60 7.10 10.22
N ASP A 11 6.64 7.83 10.61
CA ASP A 11 7.51 8.51 9.67
C ASP A 11 8.65 7.61 9.19
N PHE A 12 8.44 6.89 8.09
CA PHE A 12 9.47 6.02 7.51
C PHE A 12 10.63 6.77 6.82
N SER A 13 10.61 8.11 6.79
CA SER A 13 11.80 8.89 6.42
C SER A 13 12.80 9.02 7.57
N ASN A 14 12.39 8.72 8.80
CA ASN A 14 13.23 8.76 9.98
C ASN A 14 13.91 7.39 10.26
N PRO A 15 15.25 7.32 10.37
CA PRO A 15 15.96 6.10 10.76
C PRO A 15 15.50 5.50 12.10
N ASP A 16 15.09 6.34 13.06
CA ASP A 16 14.61 5.85 14.37
C ASP A 16 13.32 5.03 14.22
N THR A 17 12.46 5.41 13.27
CA THR A 17 11.24 4.66 12.94
C THR A 17 11.58 3.28 12.39
N HIS A 18 12.69 3.10 11.68
CA HIS A 18 13.07 1.79 11.14
C HIS A 18 13.47 0.84 12.27
N LYS A 19 14.18 1.35 13.28
CA LYS A 19 14.52 0.59 14.50
C LYS A 19 13.25 0.21 15.26
N TRP A 20 12.37 1.18 15.51
CA TRP A 20 11.08 0.94 16.15
C TRP A 20 10.25 -0.11 15.37
N TRP A 21 10.21 -0.03 14.04
CA TRP A 21 9.48 -0.98 13.19
C TRP A 21 10.04 -2.40 13.31
N LEU A 22 11.37 -2.54 13.23
CA LEU A 22 12.05 -3.82 13.45
C LEU A 22 11.71 -4.43 14.81
N GLU A 23 11.81 -3.65 15.89
CA GLU A 23 11.56 -4.12 17.26
C GLU A 23 10.11 -4.60 17.45
N ASN A 24 9.13 -3.89 16.87
CA ASN A 24 7.73 -4.31 16.92
C ASN A 24 7.50 -5.60 16.13
N LEU A 25 8.04 -5.70 14.92
CA LEU A 25 7.95 -6.91 14.10
C LEU A 25 8.64 -8.10 14.77
N GLN A 26 9.81 -7.91 15.37
CA GLN A 26 10.52 -8.93 16.15
C GLN A 26 9.68 -9.41 17.34
N ARG A 27 9.13 -8.48 18.12
CA ARG A 27 8.28 -8.80 19.28
C ARG A 27 7.05 -9.58 18.86
N PHE A 28 6.40 -9.19 17.76
CA PHE A 28 5.23 -9.92 17.27
C PHE A 28 5.61 -11.29 16.70
N HIS A 29 6.72 -11.39 15.96
CA HIS A 29 7.22 -12.65 15.40
C HIS A 29 7.56 -13.67 16.49
N ALA A 30 8.03 -13.24 17.66
CA ALA A 30 8.27 -14.11 18.81
C ALA A 30 7.01 -14.81 19.33
N HIS A 31 5.83 -14.23 19.09
CA HIS A 31 4.54 -14.81 19.46
C HIS A 31 3.90 -15.55 18.28
N VAL A 32 4.00 -14.99 17.07
CA VAL A 32 3.41 -15.53 15.84
C VAL A 32 4.49 -15.52 14.75
N PRO A 33 5.14 -16.65 14.44
CA PRO A 33 6.26 -16.70 13.50
C PRO A 33 5.79 -16.58 12.04
N PHE A 34 5.39 -15.38 11.63
CA PHE A 34 4.91 -15.10 10.27
C PHE A 34 6.03 -15.18 9.22
N ASP A 35 5.67 -15.60 8.01
CA ASP A 35 6.63 -15.80 6.91
C ASP A 35 6.73 -14.64 5.92
N GLY A 36 5.95 -13.59 6.12
CA GLY A 36 5.90 -12.42 5.24
C GLY A 36 4.95 -11.37 5.79
N LEU A 37 4.88 -10.22 5.12
CA LEU A 37 4.02 -9.12 5.53
C LEU A 37 3.23 -8.58 4.35
N TRP A 38 1.93 -8.43 4.57
CA TRP A 38 1.05 -7.67 3.69
C TRP A 38 0.90 -6.27 4.30
N ILE A 39 1.49 -5.26 3.67
CA ILE A 39 1.47 -3.86 4.13
C ILE A 39 0.42 -3.09 3.34
N ASP A 40 -0.66 -2.74 4.02
CA ASP A 40 -1.86 -2.13 3.46
C ASP A 40 -2.07 -0.71 4.02
N MET A 41 -2.97 0.07 3.42
CA MET A 41 -3.33 1.41 3.88
C MET A 41 -2.18 2.43 3.83
N ASN A 42 -1.18 2.19 3.00
CA ASN A 42 0.10 2.90 3.02
C ASN A 42 0.27 3.94 1.90
N GLU A 43 -0.84 4.52 1.43
CA GLU A 43 -0.81 5.73 0.61
C GLU A 43 -0.14 6.94 1.29
N PRO A 44 -0.33 7.28 2.59
CA PRO A 44 -1.09 6.63 3.67
C PRO A 44 -2.58 6.98 3.68
N SER A 45 -3.43 5.96 3.84
CA SER A 45 -4.87 6.14 3.87
C SER A 45 -5.37 6.69 5.21
N ASN A 46 -6.36 7.57 5.14
CA ASN A 46 -7.03 8.14 6.29
C ASN A 46 -8.55 8.17 6.04
N PHE A 47 -9.34 7.76 7.02
CA PHE A 47 -10.80 7.80 6.92
C PHE A 47 -11.37 9.22 7.04
N MET A 48 -10.58 10.13 7.63
CA MET A 48 -10.84 11.57 7.67
C MET A 48 -9.89 12.28 6.70
N ASP A 49 -10.29 13.46 6.23
CA ASP A 49 -9.44 14.30 5.40
C ASP A 49 -8.50 15.11 6.31
N GLY A 50 -7.19 14.88 6.18
CA GLY A 50 -6.19 15.60 6.97
C GLY A 50 -5.94 15.01 8.36
N SER A 51 -6.40 15.70 9.41
CA SER A 51 -6.22 15.29 10.81
C SER A 51 -7.52 15.45 11.61
N GLU A 52 -7.50 15.09 12.89
CA GLU A 52 -8.67 15.29 13.79
C GLU A 52 -9.08 16.77 13.87
N ASP A 53 -8.10 17.68 13.82
CA ASP A 53 -8.31 19.13 13.88
C ASP A 53 -8.36 19.79 12.48
N GLY A 54 -8.47 18.99 11.41
CA GLY A 54 -8.31 19.45 10.04
C GLY A 54 -6.86 19.76 9.68
N CYS A 55 -6.65 20.61 8.68
CA CYS A 55 -5.31 21.03 8.23
C CYS A 55 -5.11 22.54 8.38
N PRO A 56 -3.89 22.99 8.70
CA PRO A 56 -3.61 24.41 8.81
C PRO A 56 -3.73 25.08 7.44
N PRO A 57 -4.12 26.36 7.38
CA PRO A 57 -4.09 27.11 6.13
C PRO A 57 -2.64 27.32 5.67
N GLY A 58 -2.37 27.15 4.37
CA GLY A 58 -1.06 27.44 3.80
C GLY A 58 -0.86 26.81 2.43
N ASP A 59 0.21 27.23 1.75
CA ASP A 59 0.50 26.85 0.36
C ASP A 59 0.67 25.33 0.15
N PHE A 60 0.97 24.56 1.20
CA PHE A 60 1.05 23.10 1.09
C PHE A 60 -0.33 22.43 1.06
N ASP A 61 -1.25 22.85 1.92
CA ASP A 61 -2.60 22.27 2.01
C ASP A 61 -3.59 22.92 1.04
N SER A 62 -3.25 24.10 0.50
CA SER A 62 -4.03 24.83 -0.51
C SER A 62 -3.10 25.44 -1.56
N PRO A 63 -2.46 24.61 -2.41
CA PRO A 63 -1.51 25.09 -3.40
C PRO A 63 -2.20 25.92 -4.48
N PRO A 64 -1.46 26.83 -5.16
CA PRO A 64 -2.01 27.62 -6.27
C PRO A 64 -2.44 26.76 -7.47
N TYR A 65 -1.95 25.53 -7.57
CA TYR A 65 -2.37 24.52 -8.55
C TYR A 65 -2.58 23.18 -7.85
N THR A 66 -3.80 22.67 -7.93
CA THR A 66 -4.17 21.32 -7.47
C THR A 66 -4.32 20.42 -8.69
N PRO A 67 -3.53 19.34 -8.82
CA PRO A 67 -3.75 18.33 -9.85
C PRO A 67 -5.16 17.74 -9.74
N ALA A 68 -5.66 17.10 -10.80
CA ALA A 68 -6.96 16.43 -10.81
C ALA A 68 -6.94 15.15 -9.95
N VAL A 69 -6.93 15.32 -8.63
CA VAL A 69 -6.99 14.25 -7.63
C VAL A 69 -8.44 14.03 -7.20
N LEU A 70 -8.75 12.80 -6.77
CA LEU A 70 -10.06 12.50 -6.21
C LEU A 70 -10.29 13.32 -4.93
N GLY A 71 -11.44 13.98 -4.82
CA GLY A 71 -11.79 14.82 -3.67
C GLY A 71 -11.27 16.26 -3.74
N ASP A 72 -10.65 16.66 -4.85
CA ASP A 72 -10.23 18.04 -5.16
C ASP A 72 -9.29 18.70 -4.13
N SER A 73 -8.66 17.89 -3.26
CA SER A 73 -7.72 18.32 -2.22
C SER A 73 -6.60 17.31 -2.05
N LEU A 74 -5.38 17.80 -1.78
CA LEU A 74 -4.19 16.96 -1.56
C LEU A 74 -4.26 16.12 -0.28
N PHE A 75 -5.07 16.53 0.70
CA PHE A 75 -5.24 15.79 1.96
C PHE A 75 -6.52 14.96 1.99
N SER A 76 -7.26 14.86 0.87
CA SER A 76 -8.43 13.98 0.79
C SER A 76 -8.02 12.53 0.95
N LYS A 77 -8.66 11.81 1.89
CA LYS A 77 -8.36 10.42 2.25
C LYS A 77 -6.91 10.15 2.68
N THR A 78 -6.18 11.18 3.10
CA THR A 78 -4.81 11.08 3.61
C THR A 78 -4.55 12.10 4.72
N VAL A 79 -3.28 12.32 5.09
CA VAL A 79 -2.88 13.28 6.12
C VAL A 79 -2.62 14.67 5.51
N CYS A 80 -2.55 15.71 6.35
CA CYS A 80 -2.24 17.06 5.89
C CYS A 80 -0.93 17.12 5.10
N ALA A 81 -0.92 17.85 3.99
CA ALA A 81 0.25 17.99 3.14
C ALA A 81 1.36 18.78 3.86
N SER A 82 1.02 19.70 4.76
CA SER A 82 1.98 20.39 5.62
C SER A 82 2.56 19.54 6.76
N ALA A 83 2.09 18.30 6.96
CA ALA A 83 2.58 17.44 8.04
C ALA A 83 4.10 17.23 7.93
N LYS A 84 4.80 17.31 9.07
CA LYS A 84 6.27 17.25 9.09
C LYS A 84 6.75 15.81 9.20
N GLN A 85 7.67 15.44 8.33
CA GLN A 85 8.48 14.24 8.41
C GLN A 85 9.95 14.63 8.59
N LYS A 86 10.81 13.69 8.98
CA LYS A 86 12.22 13.93 9.29
C LYS A 86 12.99 14.53 8.13
N VAL A 87 12.71 14.07 6.91
CA VAL A 87 13.42 14.51 5.69
C VAL A 87 12.79 15.76 5.06
N SER A 88 11.46 15.89 5.07
CA SER A 88 10.73 17.00 4.44
C SER A 88 9.28 17.06 4.94
N VAL A 89 8.47 17.95 4.37
CA VAL A 89 7.01 17.95 4.57
C VAL A 89 6.34 16.85 3.75
N HIS A 90 5.17 16.40 4.18
CA HIS A 90 4.41 15.33 3.55
C HIS A 90 4.04 15.66 2.10
N TYR A 91 3.80 16.93 1.77
CA TYR A 91 3.60 17.42 0.41
C TYR A 91 4.66 16.88 -0.57
N ASN A 92 5.93 16.84 -0.14
CA ASN A 92 7.03 16.34 -0.98
C ASN A 92 7.21 14.82 -0.92
N LEU A 93 6.68 14.16 0.12
CA LEU A 93 6.99 12.77 0.45
C LEU A 93 5.78 11.83 0.36
N HIS A 94 4.58 12.35 0.11
CA HIS A 94 3.32 11.60 0.09
C HIS A 94 3.43 10.34 -0.77
N ASN A 95 3.80 10.52 -2.04
CA ASN A 95 3.96 9.43 -3.01
C ASN A 95 5.09 8.44 -2.66
N LEU A 96 5.93 8.73 -1.67
CA LEU A 96 7.02 7.84 -1.23
C LEU A 96 6.65 7.01 0.00
N TYR A 97 5.51 7.25 0.65
CA TYR A 97 5.18 6.64 1.94
C TYR A 97 5.24 5.11 1.89
N GLY A 98 4.51 4.48 0.95
CA GLY A 98 4.50 3.03 0.78
C GLY A 98 5.87 2.44 0.38
N LEU A 99 6.68 3.16 -0.41
CA LEU A 99 8.04 2.73 -0.75
C LEU A 99 8.96 2.77 0.47
N MET A 100 8.86 3.80 1.30
CA MET A 100 9.68 3.93 2.51
C MET A 100 9.30 2.87 3.55
N GLU A 101 8.01 2.57 3.71
CA GLU A 101 7.55 1.47 4.55
C GLU A 101 8.04 0.11 4.02
N ALA A 102 7.92 -0.15 2.72
CA ALA A 102 8.39 -1.40 2.12
C ALA A 102 9.90 -1.61 2.31
N LYS A 103 10.70 -0.54 2.19
CA LYS A 103 12.14 -0.56 2.49
C LYS A 103 12.43 -0.92 3.95
N ALA A 104 11.77 -0.26 4.89
CA ALA A 104 11.92 -0.54 6.31
C ALA A 104 11.51 -1.98 6.64
N THR A 105 10.40 -2.44 6.06
CA THR A 105 9.85 -3.79 6.24
C THR A 105 10.77 -4.86 5.64
N ALA A 106 11.34 -4.63 4.45
CA ALA A 106 12.29 -5.55 3.83
C ALA A 106 13.55 -5.73 4.69
N SER A 107 14.11 -4.62 5.17
CA SER A 107 15.26 -4.64 6.08
C SER A 107 14.94 -5.41 7.37
N ALA A 108 13.76 -5.19 7.94
CA ALA A 108 13.34 -5.85 9.17
C ALA A 108 13.15 -7.36 8.98
N LEU A 109 12.44 -7.79 7.94
CA LEU A 109 12.20 -9.21 7.66
C LEU A 109 13.48 -9.99 7.38
N ILE A 110 14.45 -9.38 6.68
CA ILE A 110 15.77 -9.99 6.46
C ILE A 110 16.47 -10.24 7.80
N GLN A 111 16.43 -9.28 8.73
CA GLN A 111 17.05 -9.42 10.04
C GLN A 111 16.33 -10.46 10.92
N ILE A 112 14.99 -10.47 10.90
CA ILE A 112 14.18 -11.40 11.71
C ILE A 112 14.33 -12.83 11.24
N ARG A 113 14.26 -13.06 9.92
CA ARG A 113 14.13 -14.42 9.35
C ARG A 113 15.39 -14.95 8.68
N GLN A 114 16.38 -14.09 8.41
CA GLN A 114 17.62 -14.44 7.70
C GLN A 114 17.36 -15.14 6.35
N LYS A 115 16.28 -14.73 5.68
CA LYS A 115 15.78 -15.29 4.42
C LYS A 115 15.28 -14.17 3.51
N ARG A 116 14.98 -14.50 2.25
CA ARG A 116 14.32 -13.57 1.33
C ARG A 116 13.00 -13.09 1.95
N PRO A 117 12.74 -11.77 2.00
CA PRO A 117 11.49 -11.24 2.51
C PRO A 117 10.37 -11.50 1.49
N PHE A 118 9.17 -11.80 1.99
CA PHE A 118 7.95 -11.81 1.18
C PHE A 118 7.09 -10.64 1.65
N ILE A 119 6.94 -9.62 0.80
CA ILE A 119 6.19 -8.40 1.10
C ILE A 119 5.26 -8.11 -0.06
N ILE A 120 4.01 -7.80 0.24
CA ILE A 120 3.02 -7.33 -0.72
C ILE A 120 2.52 -5.96 -0.24
N SER A 121 2.66 -4.92 -1.07
CA SER A 121 2.35 -3.52 -0.73
C SER A 121 1.26 -2.94 -1.60
N ARG A 122 0.37 -2.12 -1.04
CA ARG A 122 -0.68 -1.43 -1.81
C ARG A 122 -0.10 -0.26 -2.57
N SER A 123 0.37 0.75 -1.84
CA SER A 123 1.01 1.92 -2.42
C SER A 123 2.41 1.56 -2.93
N THR A 124 2.79 2.16 -4.06
CA THR A 124 4.07 1.91 -4.73
C THR A 124 4.61 3.21 -5.37
N PHE A 125 5.93 3.26 -5.54
CA PHE A 125 6.64 4.31 -6.28
C PHE A 125 7.77 3.67 -7.12
N PRO A 126 8.33 4.32 -8.17
CA PRO A 126 9.47 3.78 -8.91
C PRO A 126 10.55 3.15 -8.02
N SER A 127 10.97 1.95 -8.39
CA SER A 127 11.86 1.05 -7.61
C SER A 127 11.20 0.18 -6.53
N GLN A 128 9.87 0.21 -6.38
CA GLN A 128 9.16 -0.66 -5.41
C GLN A 128 9.52 -2.15 -5.56
N GLY A 129 9.62 -2.65 -6.80
CA GLY A 129 9.85 -4.06 -7.11
C GLY A 129 11.18 -4.62 -6.59
N ARG A 130 12.09 -3.75 -6.11
CA ARG A 130 13.30 -4.17 -5.38
C ARG A 130 13.00 -4.67 -3.97
N TYR A 131 11.86 -4.28 -3.38
CA TYR A 131 11.55 -4.49 -1.96
C TYR A 131 10.25 -5.29 -1.74
N SER A 132 9.23 -5.11 -2.58
CA SER A 132 7.95 -5.80 -2.44
C SER A 132 7.31 -6.13 -3.78
N GLY A 133 6.39 -7.11 -3.76
CA GLY A 133 5.34 -7.23 -4.78
C GLY A 133 4.20 -6.24 -4.55
N HIS A 134 3.17 -6.36 -5.39
CA HIS A 134 1.99 -5.51 -5.39
C HIS A 134 0.73 -6.32 -5.73
N TRP A 135 -0.44 -5.86 -5.31
CA TRP A 135 -1.72 -6.33 -5.84
C TRP A 135 -2.53 -5.12 -6.28
N LEU A 136 -3.36 -5.27 -7.32
CA LEU A 136 -4.08 -4.16 -7.94
C LEU A 136 -5.17 -3.49 -7.07
N GLY A 137 -5.23 -3.80 -5.77
CA GLY A 137 -6.16 -3.21 -4.82
C GLY A 137 -7.56 -3.81 -4.88
N ASP A 138 -8.50 -3.05 -4.32
CA ASP A 138 -9.89 -3.44 -4.03
C ASP A 138 -10.74 -3.51 -5.30
N ASN A 139 -10.49 -4.52 -6.13
CA ASN A 139 -11.27 -4.80 -7.32
C ASN A 139 -12.68 -5.35 -6.98
N ARG A 140 -13.59 -5.30 -7.94
CA ARG A 140 -14.96 -5.85 -7.76
C ARG A 140 -15.11 -7.22 -8.38
N SER A 141 -16.03 -8.02 -7.84
CA SER A 141 -16.46 -9.32 -8.37
C SER A 141 -17.30 -9.15 -9.65
N GLN A 142 -16.68 -8.58 -10.70
CA GLN A 142 -17.29 -8.28 -12.00
C GLN A 142 -16.37 -8.70 -13.16
N TRP A 143 -16.95 -9.12 -14.29
CA TRP A 143 -16.22 -9.49 -15.51
C TRP A 143 -15.27 -8.41 -16.02
N LYS A 144 -15.67 -7.13 -15.88
CA LYS A 144 -14.85 -5.99 -16.31
C LYS A 144 -13.56 -5.88 -15.48
N ASP A 145 -13.62 -6.14 -14.17
CA ASP A 145 -12.48 -6.07 -13.26
C ASP A 145 -11.50 -7.23 -13.53
N MET A 146 -12.03 -8.43 -13.82
CA MET A 146 -11.23 -9.55 -14.33
C MET A 146 -10.52 -9.18 -15.64
N TYR A 147 -11.23 -8.56 -16.59
CA TYR A 147 -10.65 -8.12 -17.87
C TYR A 147 -9.55 -7.06 -17.66
N TYR A 148 -9.80 -6.02 -16.85
CA TYR A 148 -8.84 -4.94 -16.59
C TYR A 148 -7.66 -5.35 -15.71
N SER A 149 -7.74 -6.49 -15.01
CA SER A 149 -6.58 -7.05 -14.32
C SER A 149 -5.41 -7.29 -15.27
N ILE A 150 -5.67 -7.75 -16.50
CA ILE A 150 -4.64 -8.14 -17.48
C ILE A 150 -3.75 -6.94 -17.84
N PRO A 151 -4.26 -5.82 -18.37
CA PRO A 151 -3.43 -4.64 -18.64
C PRO A 151 -2.83 -4.03 -17.38
N GLY A 152 -3.48 -4.14 -16.22
CA GLY A 152 -2.91 -3.72 -14.94
C GLY A 152 -1.63 -4.48 -14.61
N LEU A 153 -1.67 -5.82 -14.63
CA LEU A 153 -0.50 -6.67 -14.40
C LEU A 153 0.64 -6.40 -15.41
N LEU A 154 0.29 -6.24 -16.69
CA LEU A 154 1.28 -5.92 -17.74
C LEU A 154 1.95 -4.56 -17.50
N SER A 155 1.19 -3.56 -17.03
CA SER A 155 1.74 -2.25 -16.69
C SER A 155 2.75 -2.34 -15.54
N PHE A 156 2.41 -3.08 -14.47
CA PHE A 156 3.33 -3.28 -13.35
C PHE A 156 4.58 -4.09 -13.73
N SER A 157 4.47 -4.97 -14.72
CA SER A 157 5.64 -5.63 -15.32
C SER A 157 6.58 -4.62 -15.97
N LEU A 158 6.04 -3.63 -16.71
CA LEU A 158 6.83 -2.52 -17.28
C LEU A 158 7.39 -1.59 -16.20
N PHE A 159 6.67 -1.41 -15.09
CA PHE A 159 7.14 -0.62 -13.94
C PHE A 159 8.24 -1.32 -13.12
N GLY A 160 8.62 -2.55 -13.49
CA GLY A 160 9.64 -3.32 -12.80
C GLY A 160 9.16 -3.90 -11.46
N ILE A 161 7.86 -4.17 -11.32
CA ILE A 161 7.23 -4.82 -10.16
C ILE A 161 6.61 -6.14 -10.65
N PRO A 162 7.43 -7.17 -10.93
CA PRO A 162 6.96 -8.38 -11.62
C PRO A 162 6.13 -9.31 -10.72
N LEU A 163 6.28 -9.24 -9.40
CA LEU A 163 5.44 -9.98 -8.45
C LEU A 163 4.14 -9.19 -8.24
N VAL A 164 3.22 -9.31 -9.21
CA VAL A 164 1.94 -8.58 -9.22
C VAL A 164 0.76 -9.51 -9.54
N GLY A 165 -0.40 -9.17 -8.98
CA GLY A 165 -1.65 -9.90 -9.18
C GLY A 165 -2.87 -9.04 -8.91
N ALA A 166 -4.05 -9.58 -9.19
CA ALA A 166 -5.33 -9.04 -8.74
C ALA A 166 -6.01 -10.06 -7.83
N ASP A 167 -6.93 -9.61 -6.98
CA ASP A 167 -7.69 -10.52 -6.13
C ASP A 167 -8.62 -11.37 -6.98
N ILE A 168 -8.33 -12.67 -7.02
CA ILE A 168 -9.00 -13.65 -7.87
C ILE A 168 -10.43 -13.84 -7.38
N CYS A 169 -11.37 -13.86 -8.32
CA CYS A 169 -12.82 -13.82 -8.12
C CYS A 169 -13.40 -12.45 -7.70
N GLY A 170 -12.53 -11.49 -7.38
CA GLY A 170 -12.89 -10.13 -6.97
C GLY A 170 -13.01 -9.99 -5.46
N PHE A 171 -12.58 -8.83 -4.93
CA PHE A 171 -12.61 -8.53 -3.50
C PHE A 171 -13.98 -7.99 -3.05
N SER A 172 -14.51 -7.00 -3.77
CA SER A 172 -15.77 -6.34 -3.39
C SER A 172 -17.00 -6.94 -4.07
N GLY A 173 -17.99 -7.31 -3.26
CA GLY A 173 -19.27 -7.86 -3.69
C GLY A 173 -19.22 -9.37 -3.97
N SER A 174 -20.39 -9.98 -4.16
CA SER A 174 -20.48 -11.44 -4.32
C SER A 174 -20.12 -11.89 -5.74
N THR A 175 -19.18 -12.83 -5.87
CA THR A 175 -18.89 -13.50 -7.15
C THR A 175 -19.95 -14.54 -7.50
N SER A 176 -20.09 -14.86 -8.79
CA SER A 176 -20.76 -16.08 -9.26
C SER A 176 -19.78 -17.24 -9.43
N GLU A 177 -20.28 -18.47 -9.45
CA GLU A 177 -19.48 -19.66 -9.75
C GLU A 177 -18.79 -19.56 -11.12
N GLU A 178 -19.51 -19.08 -12.14
CA GLU A 178 -18.98 -18.92 -13.49
C GLU A 178 -17.83 -17.91 -13.51
N LEU A 179 -18.04 -16.72 -12.93
CA LEU A 179 -17.00 -15.68 -12.87
C LEU A 179 -15.78 -16.19 -12.11
N CYS A 180 -15.98 -16.80 -10.93
CA CYS A 180 -14.87 -17.27 -10.11
C CYS A 180 -14.13 -18.43 -10.79
N THR A 181 -14.82 -19.32 -11.50
CA THR A 181 -14.18 -20.37 -12.30
C THR A 181 -13.29 -19.77 -13.39
N ARG A 182 -13.78 -18.78 -14.14
CA ARG A 182 -12.97 -18.10 -15.16
C ARG A 182 -11.82 -17.31 -14.56
N TRP A 183 -12.04 -16.66 -13.42
CA TRP A 183 -10.99 -15.89 -12.77
C TRP A 183 -9.95 -16.80 -12.15
N MET A 184 -10.29 -17.97 -11.60
CA MET A 184 -9.32 -18.95 -11.14
C MET A 184 -8.47 -19.49 -12.30
N GLN A 185 -9.07 -19.73 -13.47
CA GLN A 185 -8.34 -20.13 -14.68
C GLN A 185 -7.31 -19.06 -15.10
N LEU A 186 -7.71 -17.78 -15.11
CA LEU A 186 -6.82 -16.67 -15.44
C LEU A 186 -5.77 -16.44 -14.34
N GLY A 187 -6.21 -16.39 -13.08
CA GLY A 187 -5.43 -16.03 -11.92
C GLY A 187 -4.34 -17.03 -11.55
N ALA A 188 -4.49 -18.29 -11.97
CA ALA A 188 -3.42 -19.29 -11.90
C ALA A 188 -2.16 -18.89 -12.70
N PHE A 189 -2.28 -17.94 -13.64
CA PHE A 189 -1.16 -17.40 -14.42
C PHE A 189 -0.71 -16.01 -13.94
N TYR A 190 -1.27 -15.48 -12.86
CA TYR A 190 -0.72 -14.28 -12.23
C TYR A 190 0.63 -14.59 -11.56
N PRO A 191 1.65 -13.72 -11.72
CA PRO A 191 2.91 -13.87 -10.98
C PRO A 191 2.70 -13.90 -9.46
N PHE A 192 1.76 -13.11 -8.95
CA PHE A 192 1.23 -13.22 -7.60
C PHE A 192 -0.22 -13.69 -7.65
N ALA A 193 -0.46 -14.97 -7.34
CA ALA A 193 -1.79 -15.56 -7.37
C ALA A 193 -2.38 -15.63 -5.95
N ARG A 194 -3.40 -14.81 -5.67
CA ARG A 194 -4.15 -14.78 -4.41
C ARG A 194 -5.64 -14.69 -4.70
N ASN A 195 -6.44 -15.56 -4.08
CA ASN A 195 -7.88 -15.35 -3.93
C ASN A 195 -8.11 -14.62 -2.59
N HIS A 196 -8.81 -13.50 -2.63
CA HIS A 196 -9.08 -12.65 -1.47
C HIS A 196 -10.45 -11.97 -1.63
N ASN A 197 -11.17 -11.84 -0.51
CA ASN A 197 -12.53 -11.35 -0.40
C ASN A 197 -12.77 -10.80 1.01
#